data_AF-A0A0G0G7N2-F1
#
_entry.id   AF-A0A0G0G7N2-F1
#
_cell.length_a   1.000
_cell.length_b   1.000
_cell.length_c   1.000
_cell.angle_alpha   90.00
_cell.angle_beta   90.00
_cell.angle_gamma   90.00
#
_symmetry.space_group_name_H-M   'P 1'
#
loop_
_entity.id
_entity.type
_entity.pdbx_description
1 polymer ?
#
loop_
_entity_poly.entity_id
_entity_poly.type
_entity_poly.pdbx_seq_one_letter_code
_entity_poly.pdbx_strand_id
1 'polypeptide(L)'
;MKIEKVRSGWQKIEKKFFNIINNLNLKIADKYLCYTTLYGPEGEYKYPNIIDLRIKNNKDIKNANETIAHELIHLLIYNKTKKLKLNYRQTEGVIDLFFTETELMTIFPKYKFQSIGIHNKKHFTN
;
A
#
# COMPACT_ATOMS: atom_id res chain seq x y z
N MET A 1 4.86 10.78 -20.35
CA MET A 1 4.12 9.62 -20.90
C MET A 1 3.99 8.44 -19.92
N LYS A 2 5.05 8.01 -19.20
CA LYS A 2 4.96 6.93 -18.18
C LYS A 2 4.32 7.37 -16.86
N ILE A 3 4.81 8.47 -16.27
CA ILE A 3 4.30 9.05 -15.02
C ILE A 3 2.81 9.40 -15.14
N GLU A 4 2.41 9.98 -16.27
CA GLU A 4 1.00 10.29 -16.56
C GLU A 4 0.08 9.06 -16.55
N LYS A 5 0.56 7.91 -17.03
CA LYS A 5 -0.21 6.64 -16.98
C LYS A 5 -0.39 6.17 -15.54
N VAL A 6 0.66 6.27 -14.72
CA VAL A 6 0.57 5.93 -13.30
C VAL A 6 -0.38 6.89 -12.58
N ARG A 7 -0.22 8.20 -12.77
CA ARG A 7 -1.08 9.24 -12.17
C ARG A 7 -2.55 9.03 -12.53
N SER A 8 -2.86 8.90 -13.81
CA SER A 8 -4.24 8.66 -14.27
C SER A 8 -4.78 7.29 -13.83
N GLY A 9 -3.91 6.28 -13.71
CA GLY A 9 -4.26 4.98 -13.15
C GLY A 9 -4.66 5.08 -11.69
N TRP A 10 -3.90 5.81 -10.88
CA TRP A 10 -4.19 6.02 -9.46
C TRP A 10 -5.47 6.83 -9.26
N GLN A 11 -5.62 7.96 -9.96
CA GLN A 11 -6.79 8.85 -9.87
C GLN A 11 -8.13 8.14 -10.10
N LYS A 12 -8.14 7.09 -10.94
CA LYS A 12 -9.36 6.29 -11.20
C LYS A 12 -9.80 5.45 -10.00
N ILE A 13 -8.87 5.01 -9.16
CA ILE A 13 -9.14 4.10 -8.04
C ILE A 13 -9.07 4.80 -6.68
N GLU A 14 -8.42 5.95 -6.60
CA GLU A 14 -8.11 6.69 -5.36
C GLU A 14 -9.31 6.88 -4.46
N LYS A 15 -10.42 7.42 -4.98
CA LYS A 15 -11.65 7.64 -4.20
C LYS A 15 -12.18 6.33 -3.61
N LYS A 16 -12.20 5.26 -4.40
CA LYS A 16 -12.69 3.95 -3.95
C LYS A 16 -11.74 3.34 -2.90
N PHE A 17 -10.43 3.46 -3.12
CA PHE A 17 -9.42 3.02 -2.16
C PHE A 17 -9.62 3.72 -0.80
N PHE A 18 -9.64 5.05 -0.77
CA PHE A 18 -9.79 5.78 0.49
C PHE A 18 -11.17 5.57 1.14
N ASN A 19 -12.24 5.36 0.37
CA ASN A 19 -13.53 4.98 0.94
C ASN A 19 -13.46 3.65 1.71
N ILE A 20 -12.76 2.64 1.17
CA ILE A 20 -12.56 1.36 1.84
C ILE A 20 -11.71 1.53 3.09
N ILE A 21 -10.61 2.28 2.99
CA ILE A 21 -9.71 2.54 4.12
C ILE A 21 -10.38 3.35 5.25
N ASN A 22 -11.22 4.34 4.90
CA ASN A 22 -11.95 5.17 5.88
C ASN A 22 -12.83 4.33 6.81
N ASN A 23 -13.36 3.20 6.32
CA ASN A 23 -14.19 2.29 7.12
C ASN A 23 -13.39 1.50 8.18
N LEU A 24 -12.06 1.57 8.16
CA LEU A 24 -11.16 0.79 9.02
C LEU A 24 -10.61 1.59 10.22
N ASN A 25 -11.13 2.80 10.47
CA ASN A 25 -10.73 3.68 11.59
C ASN A 25 -9.21 3.93 11.67
N LEU A 26 -8.56 4.05 10.51
CA LEU A 26 -7.14 4.36 10.39
C LEU A 26 -6.92 5.87 10.36
N LYS A 27 -5.78 6.33 10.90
CA LYS A 27 -5.40 7.74 10.83
C LYS A 27 -4.90 8.07 9.42
N ILE A 28 -5.75 8.72 8.64
CA ILE A 28 -5.42 9.22 7.31
C ILE A 28 -4.86 10.64 7.43
N ALA A 29 -3.77 10.92 6.71
CA ALA A 29 -3.22 12.26 6.59
C ALA A 29 -3.95 13.07 5.51
N ASP A 30 -3.98 14.39 5.64
CA ASP A 30 -4.62 15.28 4.65
C ASP A 30 -4.00 15.15 3.25
N LYS A 31 -2.71 14.78 3.19
CA LYS A 31 -1.98 14.65 1.94
C LYS A 31 -0.88 13.59 2.03
N TYR A 32 -0.82 12.75 0.99
CA TYR A 32 0.30 11.86 0.70
C TYR A 32 1.08 12.35 -0.52
N LEU A 33 2.39 12.15 -0.51
CA LEU A 33 3.29 12.52 -1.59
C LEU A 33 3.87 11.25 -2.20
N CYS A 34 3.69 11.07 -3.51
CA CYS A 34 4.28 9.97 -4.25
C CYS A 34 5.34 10.51 -5.21
N TYR A 35 6.62 10.25 -4.91
CA TYR A 35 7.73 10.58 -5.78
C TYR A 35 8.08 9.39 -6.66
N THR A 36 8.64 9.67 -7.85
CA THR A 36 9.02 8.62 -8.79
C THR A 36 10.53 8.54 -8.93
N THR A 37 11.08 7.33 -8.89
CA THR A 37 12.51 7.05 -9.05
C THR A 37 12.76 6.03 -10.16
N LEU A 38 13.98 6.00 -10.72
CA LEU A 38 14.42 4.98 -11.67
C LEU A 38 15.19 3.82 -11.00
N TYR A 39 15.49 3.96 -9.70
CA TYR A 39 16.36 3.07 -8.92
C TYR A 39 15.67 2.65 -7.62
N GLY A 40 16.21 1.61 -6.96
CA GLY A 40 15.71 1.15 -5.65
C GLY A 40 14.64 0.04 -5.76
N PRO A 41 13.92 -0.21 -4.64
CA PRO A 41 12.83 -1.20 -4.59
C PRO A 41 11.64 -0.82 -5.49
N GLU A 42 10.66 -1.70 -5.64
CA GLU A 42 9.44 -1.38 -6.43
C GLU A 42 8.65 -0.23 -5.79
N GLY A 43 8.50 -0.25 -4.46
CA GLY A 43 7.96 0.83 -3.65
C GLY A 43 8.73 0.94 -2.33
N GLU A 44 8.69 2.12 -1.71
CA GLU A 44 9.19 2.36 -0.37
C GLU A 44 8.36 3.46 0.31
N TYR A 45 7.78 3.14 1.46
CA TYR A 45 7.14 4.15 2.31
C TYR A 45 8.16 4.89 3.19
N LYS A 46 7.91 6.18 3.38
CA LYS A 46 8.67 7.08 4.26
C LYS A 46 7.69 7.84 5.16
N TYR A 47 7.59 7.40 6.40
CA TYR A 47 6.71 8.02 7.41
C TYR A 47 7.10 9.51 7.59
N PRO A 48 6.13 10.45 7.63
CA PRO A 48 4.71 10.21 7.88
C PRO A 48 3.82 10.03 6.64
N ASN A 49 4.23 10.47 5.45
CA ASN A 49 3.28 10.60 4.34
C ASN A 49 3.91 10.51 2.94
N ILE A 50 5.12 10.00 2.81
CA ILE A 50 5.84 9.91 1.54
C ILE A 50 5.89 8.47 1.05
N ILE A 51 5.75 8.29 -0.26
CA ILE A 51 5.99 7.03 -0.98
C ILE A 51 6.96 7.34 -2.11
N ASP A 52 8.01 6.53 -2.22
CA ASP A 52 8.86 6.49 -3.39
C ASP A 52 8.46 5.29 -4.24
N LEU A 53 8.09 5.56 -5.50
CA LEU A 53 7.67 4.56 -6.46
C LEU A 53 8.70 4.44 -7.58
N ARG A 54 9.18 3.23 -7.85
CA ARG A 54 10.06 3.02 -9.01
C ARG A 54 9.25 2.94 -10.29
N ILE A 55 9.72 3.63 -11.35
CA ILE A 55 9.15 3.57 -12.71
C ILE A 55 10.28 3.38 -13.72
N LYS A 56 10.96 2.23 -13.67
CA LYS A 56 12.06 1.89 -14.58
C LYS A 56 11.55 1.26 -15.87
N ASN A 57 10.59 0.35 -15.78
CA ASN A 57 10.12 -0.47 -16.92
C ASN A 57 8.58 -0.57 -16.99
N ASN A 58 8.07 -1.29 -17.99
CA ASN A 58 6.62 -1.45 -18.17
C ASN A 58 5.96 -2.33 -17.09
N LYS A 59 6.70 -3.24 -16.46
CA LYS A 59 6.20 -4.03 -15.31
C LYS A 59 5.93 -3.10 -14.13
N ASP A 60 6.84 -2.19 -13.83
CA ASP A 60 6.66 -1.19 -12.77
C ASP A 60 5.39 -0.35 -13.02
N ILE A 61 5.16 0.12 -14.26
CA ILE A 61 3.94 0.88 -14.60
C ILE A 61 2.67 0.03 -14.41
N LYS A 62 2.72 -1.25 -14.78
CA LYS A 62 1.58 -2.17 -14.65
C LYS A 62 1.23 -2.43 -13.18
N ASN A 63 2.23 -2.49 -12.32
CA ASN A 63 2.06 -2.79 -10.90
C ASN A 63 1.89 -1.53 -10.03
N ALA A 64 2.14 -0.34 -10.59
CA ALA A 64 2.23 0.92 -9.85
C ALA A 64 1.06 1.18 -8.89
N ASN A 65 -0.19 0.94 -9.31
CA ASN A 65 -1.35 1.15 -8.45
C ASN A 65 -1.36 0.23 -7.22
N GLU A 66 -0.98 -1.03 -7.40
CA GLU A 66 -0.88 -2.02 -6.31
C GLU A 66 0.26 -1.64 -5.37
N THR A 67 1.41 -1.25 -5.91
CA THR A 67 2.56 -0.76 -5.13
C THR A 67 2.21 0.49 -4.34
N ILE A 68 1.57 1.51 -4.95
CA ILE A 68 1.14 2.72 -4.24
C ILE A 68 0.18 2.36 -3.09
N ALA A 69 -0.80 1.49 -3.35
CA ALA A 69 -1.75 1.05 -2.32
C ALA A 69 -1.03 0.33 -1.16
N HIS A 70 -0.08 -0.55 -1.47
CA HIS A 70 0.70 -1.30 -0.50
C HIS A 70 1.52 -0.36 0.41
N GLU A 71 2.29 0.56 -0.19
CA GLU A 71 3.08 1.54 0.57
C GLU A 71 2.21 2.56 1.34
N LEU A 72 1.03 2.92 0.83
CA LEU A 72 0.07 3.73 1.59
C LEU A 72 -0.41 3.00 2.84
N ILE A 73 -0.72 1.70 2.75
CA ILE A 73 -1.16 0.92 3.90
C ILE A 73 -0.05 0.86 4.95
N HIS A 74 1.23 0.70 4.57
CA HIS A 74 2.35 0.83 5.50
C HIS A 74 2.28 2.13 6.32
N LEU A 75 2.09 3.27 5.66
CA LEU A 75 1.99 4.58 6.33
C LEU A 75 0.79 4.63 7.28
N LEU A 76 -0.36 4.11 6.84
CA LEU A 76 -1.61 4.13 7.60
C LEU A 76 -1.55 3.28 8.87
N ILE A 77 -0.86 2.13 8.82
CA ILE A 77 -0.76 1.21 9.95
C ILE A 77 0.51 1.39 10.77
N TYR A 78 1.40 2.32 10.42
CA TYR A 78 2.71 2.50 11.05
C TYR A 78 2.63 2.57 12.59
N ASN A 79 1.70 3.38 13.12
CA ASN A 79 1.55 3.53 14.57
C ASN A 79 1.00 2.25 15.23
N LYS A 80 0.12 1.53 14.53
CA LYS A 80 -0.44 0.25 14.99
C LYS A 80 0.64 -0.83 15.06
N THR A 81 1.42 -1.00 13.99
CA THR A 81 2.50 -2.00 13.93
C THR A 81 3.60 -1.69 14.96
N LYS A 82 3.94 -0.41 15.14
CA LYS A 82 4.87 0.05 16.18
C LYS A 82 4.35 -0.24 17.60
N LYS A 83 3.08 0.04 17.88
CA LYS A 83 2.44 -0.26 19.19
C LYS A 83 2.43 -1.75 19.51
N LEU A 84 2.13 -2.58 18.50
CA LEU A 84 2.11 -4.04 18.61
C LEU A 84 3.52 -4.67 18.56
N LYS A 85 4.57 -3.87 18.36
CA LYS A 85 5.98 -4.30 18.20
C LYS A 85 6.13 -5.40 17.14
N LEU A 86 5.39 -5.26 16.04
CA LEU A 86 5.47 -6.22 14.93
C LEU A 86 6.82 -6.09 14.24
N ASN A 87 7.43 -7.23 13.91
CA ASN A 87 8.61 -7.24 13.05
C ASN A 87 8.22 -6.99 11.58
N TYR A 88 9.23 -6.87 10.72
CA TYR A 88 9.04 -6.62 9.30
C TYR A 88 8.08 -7.64 8.64
N ARG A 89 8.34 -8.94 8.82
CA ARG A 89 7.52 -10.01 8.23
C ARG A 89 6.07 -10.00 8.70
N GLN A 90 5.85 -9.70 9.98
CA GLN A 90 4.50 -9.56 10.54
C GLN A 90 3.78 -8.33 9.98
N THR A 91 4.51 -7.23 9.75
CA THR A 91 3.96 -6.01 9.15
C THR A 91 3.51 -6.27 7.71
N GLU A 92 4.36 -6.87 6.88
CA GLU A 92 4.02 -7.30 5.52
C GLU A 92 2.79 -8.21 5.52
N GLY A 93 2.73 -9.17 6.44
CA GLY A 93 1.58 -10.06 6.59
C GLY A 93 0.28 -9.34 6.97
N VAL A 94 0.34 -8.26 7.76
CA VAL A 94 -0.84 -7.44 8.06
C VAL A 94 -1.31 -6.68 6.82
N ILE A 95 -0.38 -6.16 6.00
CA ILE A 95 -0.71 -5.43 4.77
C ILE A 95 -1.35 -6.34 3.75
N ASP A 96 -0.80 -7.54 3.56
CA ASP A 96 -1.40 -8.59 2.76
C ASP A 96 -2.86 -8.86 3.17
N LEU A 97 -3.15 -8.89 4.48
CA LEU A 97 -4.51 -9.06 4.99
C LEU A 97 -5.43 -7.87 4.67
N PHE A 98 -4.93 -6.64 4.52
CA PHE A 98 -5.77 -5.54 4.01
C PHE A 98 -6.27 -5.85 2.60
N PHE A 99 -5.44 -6.42 1.73
CA PHE A 99 -5.85 -6.73 0.37
C PHE A 99 -6.89 -7.85 0.31
N THR A 100 -6.82 -8.86 1.19
CA THR A 100 -7.67 -10.05 1.12
C THR A 100 -8.85 -10.08 2.08
N GLU A 101 -8.79 -9.36 3.19
CA GLU A 101 -9.84 -9.35 4.22
C GLU A 101 -10.70 -8.08 4.16
N THR A 102 -10.47 -7.20 3.18
CA THR A 102 -11.28 -6.01 2.94
C THR A 102 -11.82 -5.96 1.51
N GLU A 103 -12.63 -4.95 1.22
CA GLU A 103 -13.13 -4.70 -0.14
C GLU A 103 -12.04 -4.26 -1.13
N LEU A 104 -10.76 -4.16 -0.72
CA LEU A 104 -9.64 -3.88 -1.61
C LEU A 104 -9.50 -4.94 -2.72
N MET A 105 -9.95 -6.19 -2.51
CA MET A 105 -10.03 -7.18 -3.60
C MET A 105 -10.89 -6.71 -4.79
N THR A 106 -11.84 -5.79 -4.57
CA THR A 106 -12.64 -5.22 -5.66
C THR A 106 -11.89 -4.19 -6.51
N ILE A 107 -10.72 -3.74 -6.05
CA ILE A 107 -9.78 -2.89 -6.79
C ILE A 107 -8.62 -3.75 -7.32
N PHE A 108 -8.13 -4.69 -6.51
CA PHE A 108 -6.98 -5.54 -6.78
C PHE A 108 -7.35 -7.04 -6.75
N PRO A 109 -8.20 -7.53 -7.66
CA PRO A 109 -8.74 -8.89 -7.62
C PRO A 109 -7.69 -9.99 -7.88
N LYS A 110 -6.50 -9.60 -8.33
CA LYS A 110 -5.38 -10.51 -8.63
C LYS A 110 -4.23 -10.36 -7.64
N TYR A 111 -4.44 -9.63 -6.53
CA TYR A 111 -3.42 -9.46 -5.50
C TYR A 111 -2.96 -10.84 -4.99
N LYS A 112 -1.66 -10.96 -4.78
CA LYS A 112 -1.05 -12.17 -4.21
C LYS A 112 -0.25 -11.76 -2.99
N PHE A 113 -0.34 -12.57 -1.94
CA PHE A 113 0.48 -12.40 -0.75
C PHE A 113 1.96 -12.32 -1.10
N GLN A 114 2.66 -11.43 -0.41
CA GLN A 114 4.11 -11.39 -0.47
C GLN A 114 4.68 -12.61 0.24
N SER A 115 5.70 -13.23 -0.35
CA SER A 115 6.31 -14.47 0.18
C SER A 115 6.96 -14.31 1.55
N ILE A 116 7.32 -13.08 1.93
CA ILE A 116 7.99 -12.78 3.20
C ILE A 116 7.02 -12.62 4.38
N GLY A 117 5.74 -12.35 4.10
CA GLY A 117 4.71 -12.05 5.09
C GLY A 117 4.45 -13.21 6.05
N ILE A 118 4.27 -12.91 7.33
CA ILE A 118 3.71 -13.84 8.33
C ILE A 118 2.29 -13.37 8.64
N HIS A 119 1.31 -14.09 8.10
CA HIS A 119 -0.10 -13.73 8.19
C HIS A 119 -0.67 -14.21 9.52
N ASN A 120 -1.06 -13.27 10.40
CA ASN A 120 -1.77 -13.56 11.63
C ASN A 120 -2.95 -12.60 11.77
N LYS A 121 -4.18 -13.12 11.60
CA LYS A 121 -5.40 -12.32 11.65
C LYS A 121 -5.56 -11.54 12.95
N LYS A 122 -4.99 -12.01 14.07
CA LYS A 122 -5.01 -11.27 15.34
C LYS A 122 -4.25 -9.94 15.27
N HIS A 123 -3.23 -9.81 14.43
CA HIS A 123 -2.51 -8.53 14.24
C HIS A 123 -3.27 -7.57 13.33
N PHE A 124 -4.19 -8.08 12.50
CA PHE A 124 -5.05 -7.28 11.65
C PHE A 124 -6.27 -6.72 12.41
N THR A 125 -6.90 -7.53 13.28
CA THR A 125 -8.13 -7.14 14.00
C THR A 125 -7.92 -6.32 15.27
N ASN A 126 -6.78 -6.47 15.95
CA ASN A 126 -6.43 -5.72 17.19
C ASN A 126 -5.70 -4.42 16.87
#